data_AF-A0A1F6M1F1-F1
#
_entry.id   AF-A0A1F6M1F1-F1
#
_cell.length_a   1.000
_cell.length_b   1.000
_cell.length_c   1.000
_cell.angle_alpha   90.00
_cell.angle_beta   90.00
_cell.angle_gamma   90.00
#
_symmetry.space_group_name_H-M   'P 1'
#
loop_
_entity.id
_entity.type
_entity.pdbx_description
1 polymer ?
#
loop_
_entity_poly.entity_id
_entity_poly.type
_entity_poly.pdbx_seq_one_letter_code
_entity_poly.pdbx_strand_id
1 'polypeptide(L)'
;MEQDQQFLEYVVKAIVNNPEDVKSTRTIDERGVLITLDVNPTDMGYVIGRRGQTARAVRTLLKVVGAKNNARVNLKINEPEGSTHVPAMRMGSTMSQQTSAPEDIDTSAVDNLVI
;
A
#
# COMPACT_ATOMS: atom_id res chain seq x y z
N MET A 1 17.87 8.93 1.28
CA MET A 1 16.50 8.36 1.26
C MET A 1 15.57 9.46 1.73
N GLU A 2 14.40 9.59 1.11
CA GLU A 2 13.38 10.51 1.62
C GLU A 2 12.64 9.92 2.83
N GLN A 3 11.97 10.78 3.58
CA GLN A 3 11.38 10.49 4.89
C GLN A 3 10.24 9.46 4.80
N ASP A 4 9.49 9.48 3.70
CA ASP A 4 8.43 8.52 3.34
C ASP A 4 8.99 7.11 3.11
N GLN A 5 10.08 7.00 2.36
CA GLN A 5 10.76 5.74 2.06
C GLN A 5 11.35 5.12 3.33
N GLN A 6 12.04 5.92 4.16
CA GLN A 6 12.59 5.44 5.43
C GLN A 6 11.49 4.96 6.39
N PHE A 7 10.39 5.68 6.46
CA PHE A 7 9.24 5.28 7.28
C PHE A 7 8.67 3.94 6.83
N LEU A 8 8.47 3.75 5.52
CA LEU A 8 7.98 2.47 4.98
C LEU A 8 8.93 1.32 5.32
N GLU A 9 10.23 1.48 5.05
CA GLU A 9 11.21 0.43 5.34
C GLU A 9 11.25 0.09 6.82
N TYR A 10 11.24 1.10 7.69
CA TYR A 10 11.24 0.89 9.13
C TYR A 10 10.03 0.06 9.58
N VAL A 11 8.83 0.42 9.12
CA VAL A 11 7.59 -0.29 9.47
C VAL A 11 7.60 -1.72 8.92
N VAL A 12 7.98 -1.91 7.66
CA VAL A 12 7.98 -3.24 7.03
C VAL A 12 9.02 -4.15 7.67
N LYS A 13 10.26 -3.66 7.86
CA LYS A 13 11.34 -4.42 8.50
C LYS A 13 10.99 -4.86 9.93
N ALA A 14 10.13 -4.11 10.63
CA ALA A 14 9.66 -4.48 11.96
C ALA A 14 8.56 -5.56 11.96
N ILE A 15 7.92 -5.84 10.82
CA ILE A 15 6.79 -6.77 10.71
C ILE A 15 7.20 -8.12 10.09
N VAL A 16 8.24 -8.13 9.26
CA VAL A 16 8.70 -9.31 8.50
C VAL A 16 9.76 -10.11 9.25
N ASN A 17 9.96 -11.37 8.86
CA ASN A 17 11.02 -12.21 9.41
C ASN A 17 12.36 -12.01 8.71
N ASN A 18 12.35 -11.61 7.42
CA ASN A 18 13.55 -11.37 6.63
C ASN A 18 13.70 -9.87 6.31
N PRO A 19 14.20 -9.04 7.25
CA PRO A 19 14.33 -7.59 7.04
C PRO A 19 15.36 -7.23 5.95
N GLU A 20 16.32 -8.11 5.68
CA GLU A 20 17.36 -7.94 4.65
C GLU A 20 16.81 -8.01 3.22
N ASP A 21 15.69 -8.73 3.03
CA ASP A 21 15.05 -8.91 1.72
C ASP A 21 14.03 -7.80 1.40
N VAL A 22 13.88 -6.81 2.29
CA VAL A 22 13.00 -5.67 2.09
C VAL A 22 13.72 -4.61 1.26
N LYS A 23 13.26 -4.41 0.02
CA LYS A 23 13.78 -3.39 -0.89
C LYS A 23 12.67 -2.42 -1.27
N SER A 24 12.97 -1.13 -1.24
CA SER A 24 12.04 -0.08 -1.63
C SER A 24 12.60 0.74 -2.79
N THR A 25 11.79 0.93 -3.82
CA THR A 25 12.12 1.74 -5.00
C THR A 25 11.18 2.93 -5.07
N ARG A 26 11.73 4.14 -5.12
CA ARG A 26 10.96 5.38 -5.21
C ARG A 26 11.08 5.97 -6.62
N THR A 27 9.94 6.21 -7.26
CA THR A 27 9.83 6.86 -8.57
C THR A 27 8.97 8.12 -8.42
N ILE A 28 9.38 9.22 -9.03
CA ILE A 28 8.60 10.46 -9.08
C ILE A 28 8.01 10.60 -10.48
N ASP A 29 6.69 10.75 -10.55
CA ASP A 29 5.95 11.00 -11.77
C ASP A 29 5.19 12.34 -11.67
N GLU A 30 4.58 12.79 -12.76
CA GLU A 30 3.78 14.02 -12.82
C GLU A 30 2.60 14.04 -11.82
N ARG A 31 2.14 12.86 -11.38
CA ARG A 31 1.00 12.69 -10.46
C ARG A 31 1.39 12.51 -8.99
N GLY A 32 2.68 12.40 -8.68
CA GLY A 32 3.18 12.21 -7.32
C GLY A 32 4.34 11.22 -7.22
N VAL A 33 4.47 10.59 -6.06
CA VAL A 33 5.53 9.65 -5.71
C VAL A 33 4.97 8.24 -5.69
N LEU A 34 5.54 7.33 -6.48
CA LEU A 34 5.27 5.91 -6.43
C LEU A 34 6.40 5.22 -5.66
N ILE A 35 6.05 4.59 -4.53
CA ILE A 35 6.95 3.71 -3.79
C ILE A 35 6.55 2.27 -4.11
N THR A 36 7.50 1.52 -4.66
CA THR A 36 7.37 0.08 -4.91
C THR A 36 8.14 -0.67 -3.84
N LEU A 37 7.50 -1.64 -3.21
CA LEU A 37 8.05 -2.48 -2.16
C LEU A 37 8.22 -3.90 -2.69
N ASP A 38 9.47 -4.37 -2.71
CA ASP A 38 9.87 -5.73 -3.00
C ASP A 38 10.29 -6.43 -1.71
N VAL A 39 9.85 -7.66 -1.54
CA VAL A 39 9.79 -8.32 -0.23
C VAL A 39 9.76 -9.84 -0.44
N ASN A 40 10.27 -10.59 0.53
CA ASN A 40 10.34 -12.04 0.43
C ASN A 40 8.92 -12.66 0.32
N PRO A 41 8.70 -13.67 -0.54
CA PRO A 41 7.39 -14.31 -0.68
C PRO A 41 6.84 -14.87 0.64
N THR A 42 7.72 -15.36 1.52
CA THR A 42 7.32 -15.91 2.83
C THR A 42 6.79 -14.85 3.79
N ASP A 43 7.16 -13.58 3.56
CA ASP A 43 6.75 -12.47 4.40
C ASP A 43 5.47 -11.77 3.91
N MET A 44 4.92 -12.16 2.75
CA MET A 44 3.71 -11.53 2.18
C MET A 44 2.46 -11.67 3.01
N GLY A 45 2.33 -12.77 3.74
CA GLY A 45 1.25 -12.92 4.71
C GLY A 45 1.27 -11.81 5.77
N TYR A 46 2.46 -11.42 6.24
CA TYR A 46 2.62 -10.41 7.29
C TYR A 46 2.40 -9.00 6.77
N VAL A 47 2.95 -8.67 5.59
CA VAL A 47 2.82 -7.32 5.00
C VAL A 47 1.41 -7.02 4.52
N ILE A 48 0.74 -7.98 3.87
CA ILE A 48 -0.65 -7.82 3.44
C ILE A 48 -1.59 -7.86 4.66
N GLY A 49 -1.35 -8.82 5.56
CA GLY A 49 -2.18 -9.06 6.74
C GLY A 49 -3.55 -9.64 6.39
N ARG A 50 -4.31 -10.02 7.43
CA ARG A 50 -5.65 -10.62 7.27
C ARG A 50 -6.57 -9.64 6.52
N ARG A 51 -7.14 -10.06 5.38
CA ARG A 51 -8.00 -9.25 4.50
C ARG A 51 -7.33 -7.95 4.00
N GLY A 52 -6.00 -7.90 3.92
CA GLY A 52 -5.28 -6.71 3.48
C GLY A 52 -5.26 -5.55 4.49
N GLN A 53 -5.61 -5.80 5.76
CA GLN A 53 -5.71 -4.75 6.76
C GLN A 53 -4.38 -4.05 7.04
N THR A 54 -3.27 -4.81 7.11
CA THR A 54 -1.94 -4.25 7.35
C THR A 54 -1.53 -3.35 6.18
N ALA A 55 -1.63 -3.83 4.94
CA ALA A 55 -1.31 -3.03 3.76
C ALA A 55 -2.18 -1.76 3.63
N ARG A 56 -3.46 -1.83 4.01
CA ARG A 56 -4.34 -0.64 4.06
C ARG A 56 -3.88 0.37 5.10
N ALA A 57 -3.53 -0.07 6.31
CA ALA A 57 -3.04 0.80 7.37
C ALA A 57 -1.73 1.50 6.96
N VAL A 58 -0.77 0.75 6.41
CA VAL A 58 0.50 1.31 5.92
C VAL A 58 0.26 2.34 4.82
N ARG A 59 -0.65 2.08 3.88
CA ARG A 59 -1.03 3.06 2.85
C ARG A 59 -1.58 4.36 3.44
N THR A 60 -2.46 4.26 4.44
CA THR A 60 -3.01 5.45 5.11
C THR A 60 -1.90 6.24 5.80
N LEU A 61 -0.99 5.57 6.51
CA LEU A 61 0.13 6.24 7.16
C LEU A 61 1.05 6.94 6.15
N LEU A 62 1.35 6.30 5.03
CA LEU A 62 2.14 6.91 3.96
C LEU A 62 1.47 8.13 3.32
N LYS A 63 0.14 8.12 3.17
CA LYS A 63 -0.59 9.31 2.70
C LYS A 63 -0.42 10.49 3.64
N VAL A 64 -0.49 10.25 4.96
CA VAL A 64 -0.31 11.31 5.97
C VAL A 64 1.13 11.83 5.96
N VAL A 65 2.12 10.93 5.90
CA VAL A 65 3.55 11.31 5.81
C VAL A 65 3.83 12.09 4.53
N GLY A 66 3.30 11.65 3.39
CA GLY A 66 3.43 12.34 2.11
C GLY A 66 2.76 13.70 2.08
N ALA A 67 1.54 13.82 2.65
CA ALA A 67 0.81 15.07 2.72
C ALA A 67 1.59 16.17 3.47
N LYS A 68 2.31 15.81 4.54
CA LYS A 68 3.19 16.77 5.25
C LYS A 68 4.33 17.33 4.38
N ASN A 69 4.71 16.61 3.34
CA ASN A 69 5.77 17.00 2.41
C ASN A 69 5.20 17.49 1.06
N ASN A 70 3.90 17.84 1.01
CA ASN A 70 3.16 18.23 -0.21
C ASN A 70 3.28 17.20 -1.36
N ALA A 71 3.49 15.92 -1.04
CA ALA A 71 3.68 14.84 -1.99
C ALA A 71 2.54 13.82 -1.92
N ARG A 72 1.97 13.46 -3.07
CA ARG A 72 1.01 12.35 -3.16
C ARG A 72 1.77 11.04 -3.26
N VAL A 73 1.84 10.30 -2.15
CA VAL A 73 2.59 9.03 -2.07
C VAL A 73 1.66 7.83 -2.27
N ASN A 74 1.98 6.99 -3.26
CA ASN A 74 1.30 5.73 -3.54
C ASN A 74 2.22 4.53 -3.26
N LEU A 75 1.67 3.49 -2.61
CA LEU A 75 2.39 2.25 -2.32
C LEU A 75 1.92 1.10 -3.23
N LYS A 76 2.87 0.55 -3.99
CA LYS A 76 2.74 -0.72 -4.71
C LYS A 76 3.59 -1.78 -3.99
N ILE A 77 3.00 -2.94 -3.74
CA ILE A 77 3.73 -4.11 -3.22
C ILE A 77 3.89 -5.04 -4.42
N ASN A 78 5.12 -5.36 -4.80
CA ASN A 78 5.39 -6.32 -5.86
C ASN A 78 5.30 -7.73 -5.29
N GLU A 79 4.45 -8.55 -5.89
CA GLU A 79 4.47 -9.98 -5.62
C GLU A 79 5.62 -10.62 -6.42
N PRO A 80 6.53 -11.36 -5.77
CA PRO A 80 7.52 -12.15 -6.49
C PRO A 80 6.82 -13.26 -7.29
N GLU A 81 7.30 -13.53 -8.51
CA GLU A 81 6.73 -14.55 -9.39
C GLU A 81 6.64 -15.91 -8.66
N GLY A 82 5.42 -16.42 -8.47
CA GLY A 82 5.18 -17.72 -7.85
C GLY A 82 4.14 -17.76 -6.73
N SER A 83 3.67 -16.61 -6.21
CA SER A 83 2.48 -16.62 -5.33
C SER A 83 1.25 -16.91 -6.17
N THR A 84 0.79 -18.16 -6.13
CA THR A 84 -0.48 -18.60 -6.72
C THR A 84 -1.63 -17.95 -5.96
N HIS A 85 -1.81 -16.63 -6.11
CA HIS A 85 -3.10 -16.02 -5.82
C HIS A 85 -3.97 -16.33 -7.02
N VAL A 86 -4.49 -17.57 -7.08
CA VAL A 86 -5.63 -17.87 -7.93
C VAL A 86 -6.69 -16.83 -7.55
N PRO A 87 -7.08 -15.92 -8.45
CA PRO A 87 -8.25 -15.11 -8.23
C PRO A 87 -9.36 -16.11 -7.95
N ALA A 88 -10.04 -15.99 -6.82
CA ALA A 88 -11.12 -16.91 -6.48
C ALA A 88 -12.07 -16.98 -7.69
N MET A 89 -12.01 -18.10 -8.42
CA MET A 89 -12.80 -18.35 -9.60
C MET A 89 -14.25 -18.36 -9.13
N ARG A 90 -14.96 -17.25 -9.38
CA ARG A 90 -16.38 -17.11 -9.05
C ARG A 90 -17.17 -18.01 -9.98
N MET A 91 -17.32 -19.27 -9.61
CA MET A 91 -18.33 -20.17 -10.16
C MET A 91 -19.59 -20.07 -9.29
N GLY A 92 -20.66 -19.49 -9.85
CA GLY A 92 -22.02 -19.61 -9.29
C GLY A 92 -22.86 -18.33 -9.27
N SER A 93 -23.28 -17.88 -10.45
CA SER A 93 -24.59 -17.29 -10.82
C SER A 93 -25.46 -16.59 -9.76
N THR A 94 -25.60 -15.25 -9.85
CA THR A 94 -26.90 -14.55 -10.06
C THR A 94 -26.71 -13.03 -10.17
N MET A 95 -27.68 -12.40 -10.83
CA MET A 95 -27.73 -11.05 -11.39
C MET A 95 -27.48 -9.88 -10.41
N SER A 96 -27.14 -8.75 -11.05
CA SER A 96 -27.30 -7.34 -10.63
C SER A 96 -26.46 -6.84 -9.45
N GLN A 97 -25.43 -6.06 -9.74
CA GLN A 97 -25.53 -4.60 -9.62
C GLN A 97 -24.24 -3.92 -10.10
N GLN A 98 -24.48 -2.95 -10.96
CA GLN A 98 -23.62 -1.83 -11.31
C GLN A 98 -22.87 -1.34 -10.06
N THR A 99 -21.55 -1.40 -10.07
CA THR A 99 -20.73 -0.68 -9.09
C THR A 99 -19.77 0.22 -9.84
N SER A 100 -19.99 1.50 -9.60
CA SER A 100 -19.28 2.69 -10.03
C SER A 100 -17.78 2.57 -9.77
N ALA A 101 -17.02 3.35 -10.53
CA ALA A 101 -15.61 3.66 -10.30
C ALA A 101 -15.28 3.85 -8.81
N PRO A 102 -14.03 3.60 -8.37
CA PRO A 102 -13.65 3.89 -7.00
C PRO A 102 -13.89 5.38 -6.73
N GLU A 103 -14.85 5.68 -5.86
CA GLU A 103 -15.07 7.03 -5.37
C GLU A 103 -13.78 7.51 -4.72
N ASP A 104 -13.30 8.67 -5.19
CA ASP A 104 -12.24 9.41 -4.52
C ASP A 104 -12.64 9.58 -3.06
N ILE A 105 -11.83 9.00 -2.17
CA ILE A 105 -12.04 9.12 -0.72
C ILE A 105 -11.89 10.62 -0.39
N ASP A 106 -13.00 11.25 -0.03
CA ASP A 106 -13.03 12.66 0.36
C ASP A 106 -12.18 12.86 1.63
N THR A 107 -11.06 13.55 1.46
CA THR A 107 -10.12 13.90 2.54
C THR A 107 -10.46 15.24 3.19
N SER A 108 -11.65 15.81 2.97
CA SER A 108 -12.08 17.07 3.61
C SER A 108 -11.98 17.06 5.15
N ALA A 109 -11.93 15.89 5.78
CA ALA A 109 -11.75 15.75 7.23
C ALA A 109 -10.36 16.18 7.78
N VAL A 110 -9.33 16.35 6.94
CA VAL A 110 -8.02 16.87 7.39
C VAL A 110 -7.92 18.40 7.38
N ASP A 111 -8.86 19.12 6.76
CA ASP A 111 -8.84 20.59 6.71
C ASP A 111 -9.30 21.27 8.02
N ASN A 112 -9.86 20.53 8.98
CA ASN A 112 -10.38 21.08 10.23
C ASN A 112 -9.44 20.91 11.44
N LEU A 113 -8.17 20.57 11.23
CA LEU A 113 -7.18 20.65 12.30
C LEU A 113 -6.63 22.09 12.38
N VAL A 114 -7.41 22.95 13.04
CA VAL A 114 -6.94 24.28 13.46
C VAL A 114 -5.84 24.07 14.52
N ILE A 115 -4.65 24.60 14.23
CA ILE A 115 -3.50 24.68 15.14
C ILE A 115 -3.85 25.61 16.32
#